data_AF-A0A2B9DRL1-F1
#
_entry.id   AF-A0A2B9DRL1-F1
#
_cell.length_a   1.000
_cell.length_b   1.000
_cell.length_c   1.000
_cell.angle_alpha   90.00
_cell.angle_beta   90.00
_cell.angle_gamma   90.00
#
_symmetry.space_group_name_H-M   'P 1'
#
loop_
_entity.id
_entity.type
_entity.pdbx_description
1 polymer ?
#
loop_
_entity_poly.entity_id
_entity_poly.type
_entity_poly.pdbx_seq_one_letter_code
_entity_poly.pdbx_strand_id
1 'polypeptide(L)'
;MVTSFETLTASDFTSNIRLETKTLKTNMKFSKKNKTSKYLMHGPKFFDELRIYLIKNNELGEFALPSSALATYILLHYKVNDLGRLPRDFKLSTIANESDIPYTTIHTGFQALLHSGLVREIFINGKIPVYEICNYARFNCTAKETKDNDGKLSYFRIPNLLLETSILKELVSHR
;
A
#
# COMPACT_ATOMS: atom_id res chain seq x y z
N MET A 1 -38.66 16.25 -46.88
CA MET A 1 -37.66 15.21 -46.59
C MET A 1 -36.57 15.84 -45.74
N VAL A 2 -36.53 15.52 -44.44
CA VAL A 2 -35.44 15.91 -43.55
C VAL A 2 -34.83 14.63 -43.01
N THR A 3 -33.53 14.54 -43.22
CA THR A 3 -32.64 13.40 -42.97
C THR A 3 -32.47 13.12 -41.48
N SER A 4 -32.35 11.84 -41.15
CA SER A 4 -32.17 11.23 -39.84
C SER A 4 -31.10 11.92 -38.96
N PHE A 5 -31.39 12.05 -37.67
CA PHE A 5 -30.40 12.40 -36.65
C PHE A 5 -29.64 11.14 -36.20
N GLU A 6 -28.32 11.11 -36.37
CA GLU A 6 -27.47 10.08 -35.78
C GLU A 6 -27.33 10.32 -34.27
N THR A 7 -27.65 9.30 -33.48
CA THR A 7 -27.50 9.31 -32.02
C THR A 7 -26.09 8.84 -31.67
N LEU A 8 -25.20 9.78 -31.36
CA LEU A 8 -23.84 9.48 -30.89
C LEU A 8 -23.91 8.90 -29.48
N THR A 9 -23.22 7.79 -29.26
CA THR A 9 -23.14 7.11 -27.95
C THR A 9 -21.77 7.33 -27.32
N ALA A 10 -21.67 7.27 -25.98
CA ALA A 10 -20.40 7.49 -25.27
C ALA A 10 -19.26 6.53 -25.70
N SER A 11 -19.61 5.38 -26.27
CA SER A 11 -18.69 4.41 -26.88
C SER A 11 -17.93 4.96 -28.10
N ASP A 12 -18.50 5.92 -28.83
CA ASP A 12 -17.88 6.51 -30.03
C ASP A 12 -16.61 7.32 -29.70
N PHE A 13 -16.51 7.82 -28.46
CA PHE A 13 -15.36 8.60 -27.98
C PHE A 13 -14.19 7.75 -27.46
N THR A 14 -14.36 6.44 -27.29
CA THR A 14 -13.35 5.58 -26.64
C THR A 14 -12.76 4.51 -27.57
N SER A 15 -13.33 4.35 -28.77
CA SER A 15 -12.96 3.32 -29.76
C SER A 15 -11.50 3.39 -30.23
N ASN A 16 -10.84 4.55 -30.09
CA ASN A 16 -9.45 4.76 -30.53
C ASN A 16 -8.45 5.07 -29.39
N ILE A 17 -8.87 5.00 -28.12
CA ILE A 17 -7.94 5.22 -27.00
C ILE A 17 -7.23 3.90 -26.70
N ARG A 18 -6.08 3.70 -27.35
CA ARG A 18 -5.10 2.70 -26.89
C ARG A 18 -4.49 3.19 -25.59
N LEU A 19 -5.03 2.71 -24.45
CA LEU A 19 -4.35 2.78 -23.16
C LEU A 19 -3.05 1.97 -23.29
N GLU A 20 -1.94 2.64 -23.60
CA GLU A 20 -0.63 2.02 -23.50
C GLU A 20 -0.42 1.59 -22.05
N THR A 21 -0.58 0.30 -21.80
CA THR A 21 -0.07 -0.35 -20.59
C THR A 21 1.44 -0.16 -20.62
N LYS A 22 1.95 0.88 -19.94
CA LYS A 22 3.38 1.04 -19.66
C LYS A 22 3.87 -0.26 -19.02
N THR A 23 4.53 -1.09 -19.82
CA THR A 23 5.24 -2.26 -19.33
C THR A 23 6.47 -1.74 -18.62
N LEU A 24 6.40 -1.70 -17.29
CA LEU A 24 7.57 -1.45 -16.45
C LEU A 24 8.62 -2.52 -16.82
N LYS A 25 9.74 -2.10 -17.41
CA LYS A 25 10.89 -2.96 -17.71
C LYS A 25 11.54 -3.35 -16.39
N THR A 26 11.02 -4.42 -15.78
CA THR A 26 11.70 -5.11 -14.69
C THR A 26 12.30 -6.38 -15.26
N ASN A 27 13.49 -6.79 -14.80
CA ASN A 27 14.08 -8.09 -15.14
C ASN A 27 13.29 -9.27 -14.53
N MET A 28 12.19 -9.00 -13.83
CA MET A 28 11.32 -9.99 -13.22
C MET A 28 10.18 -10.35 -14.17
N LYS A 29 10.25 -11.56 -14.75
CA LYS A 29 9.14 -12.12 -15.55
C LYS A 29 8.01 -12.58 -14.62
N PHE A 30 7.10 -11.67 -14.25
CA PHE A 30 5.88 -12.03 -13.52
C PHE A 30 4.86 -12.67 -14.47
N SER A 31 4.90 -14.00 -14.59
CA SER A 31 3.81 -14.76 -15.24
C SER A 31 2.57 -14.72 -14.33
N LYS A 32 1.54 -13.97 -14.71
CA LYS A 32 0.22 -14.02 -14.06
C LYS A 32 -0.45 -15.36 -14.38
N LYS A 33 -0.13 -16.39 -13.61
CA LYS A 33 -0.99 -17.57 -13.48
C LYS A 33 -1.90 -17.33 -12.30
N ASN A 34 -3.18 -17.06 -12.54
CA ASN A 34 -4.20 -16.99 -11.51
C ASN A 34 -4.49 -18.41 -10.98
N LYS A 35 -3.51 -19.05 -10.31
CA LYS A 35 -3.74 -20.24 -9.50
C LYS A 35 -4.26 -19.78 -8.15
N THR A 36 -5.38 -20.34 -7.72
CA THR A 36 -5.84 -20.19 -6.34
C THR A 36 -4.74 -20.74 -5.42
N SER A 37 -4.25 -19.91 -4.48
CA SER A 37 -3.27 -20.35 -3.50
C SER A 37 -3.91 -21.43 -2.64
N LYS A 38 -3.34 -22.64 -2.63
CA LYS A 38 -3.74 -23.70 -1.70
C LYS A 38 -3.35 -23.39 -0.25
N TYR A 39 -2.47 -22.41 -0.04
CA TYR A 39 -1.89 -22.07 1.25
C TYR A 39 -2.53 -20.81 1.81
N LEU A 40 -2.91 -20.88 3.08
CA LEU A 40 -3.33 -19.73 3.86
C LEU A 40 -2.12 -18.79 4.02
N MET A 41 -2.21 -17.58 3.47
CA MET A 41 -1.16 -16.57 3.66
C MET A 41 -1.26 -15.99 5.07
N HIS A 42 -0.16 -16.07 5.82
CA HIS A 42 -0.03 -15.49 7.14
C HIS A 42 0.77 -14.19 7.08
N GLY A 43 0.26 -13.19 7.79
CA GLY A 43 0.87 -11.87 7.94
C GLY A 43 -0.16 -10.74 7.93
N PRO A 44 0.29 -9.48 7.98
CA PRO A 44 -0.57 -8.33 8.18
C PRO A 44 -1.45 -8.06 6.97
N LYS A 45 -2.61 -7.44 7.22
CA LYS A 45 -3.52 -7.01 6.16
C LYS A 45 -2.95 -5.75 5.49
N PHE A 46 -3.06 -5.72 4.17
CA PHE A 46 -2.75 -4.57 3.34
C PHE A 46 -3.95 -4.25 2.46
N PHE A 47 -4.51 -3.05 2.65
CA PHE A 47 -5.83 -2.71 2.12
C PHE A 47 -5.78 -2.28 0.65
N ASP A 48 -6.82 -2.61 -0.09
CA ASP A 48 -6.95 -2.34 -1.51
C ASP A 48 -6.95 -0.84 -1.81
N GLU A 49 -7.59 -0.02 -0.98
CA GLU A 49 -7.57 1.45 -1.10
C GLU A 49 -6.15 2.00 -0.98
N LEU A 50 -5.36 1.47 -0.05
CA LEU A 50 -3.95 1.86 0.12
C LEU A 50 -3.12 1.43 -1.09
N ARG A 51 -3.38 0.24 -1.65
CA ARG A 51 -2.72 -0.20 -2.89
C ARG A 51 -3.05 0.77 -4.03
N ILE A 52 -4.31 1.16 -4.20
CA ILE A 52 -4.72 2.12 -5.24
C ILE A 52 -4.03 3.47 -5.03
N TYR A 53 -3.97 3.96 -3.80
CA TYR A 53 -3.25 5.18 -3.46
C TYR A 53 -1.78 5.09 -3.87
N LEU A 54 -1.08 4.01 -3.51
CA LEU A 54 0.34 3.84 -3.82
C LEU A 54 0.61 3.73 -5.32
N ILE A 55 -0.27 3.08 -6.08
CA ILE A 55 -0.16 3.03 -7.55
C ILE A 55 -0.27 4.43 -8.14
N LYS A 56 -1.30 5.20 -7.74
CA LYS A 56 -1.47 6.59 -8.19
C LYS A 56 -0.34 7.49 -7.75
N ASN A 57 0.15 7.30 -6.52
CA ASN A 57 1.27 8.07 -5.99
C ASN A 57 2.56 7.80 -6.79
N ASN A 58 2.79 6.57 -7.24
CA ASN A 58 3.92 6.24 -8.11
C ASN A 58 3.82 6.91 -9.51
N GLU A 59 2.63 7.28 -9.96
CA GLU A 59 2.44 8.05 -11.21
C GLU A 59 2.87 9.52 -11.08
N LEU A 60 3.08 10.02 -9.84
CA LEU A 60 3.49 11.41 -9.57
C LEU A 60 4.98 11.69 -9.80
N GLY A 61 5.77 10.70 -10.21
CA GLY A 61 7.18 10.86 -10.55
C GLY A 61 8.00 11.39 -9.38
N GLU A 62 8.53 12.61 -9.48
CA GLU A 62 9.36 13.24 -8.46
C GLU A 62 8.64 13.48 -7.13
N PHE A 63 7.30 13.58 -7.14
CA PHE A 63 6.47 13.73 -5.95
C PHE A 63 5.96 12.39 -5.40
N ALA A 64 6.37 11.27 -6.01
CA ALA A 64 6.05 9.96 -5.50
C ALA A 64 6.74 9.70 -4.15
N LEU A 65 6.13 8.82 -3.35
CA LEU A 65 6.73 8.31 -2.14
C LEU A 65 8.04 7.61 -2.50
N PRO A 66 9.15 7.96 -1.83
CA PRO A 66 10.42 7.31 -2.10
C PRO A 66 10.34 5.83 -1.71
N SER A 67 11.18 4.99 -2.32
CA SER A 67 11.25 3.55 -2.00
C SER A 67 11.47 3.29 -0.51
N SER A 68 12.22 4.17 0.18
CA SER A 68 12.40 4.10 1.64
C SER A 68 11.09 4.27 2.42
N ALA A 69 10.19 5.15 1.97
CA ALA A 69 8.87 5.32 2.57
C ALA A 69 8.00 4.10 2.33
N LEU A 70 8.01 3.54 1.12
CA LEU A 70 7.26 2.32 0.80
C LEU A 70 7.72 1.12 1.63
N ALA A 71 9.04 0.89 1.71
CA ALA A 71 9.61 -0.18 2.51
C ALA A 71 9.26 0.00 4.01
N THR A 72 9.41 1.21 4.53
CA THR A 72 9.06 1.53 5.92
C THR A 72 7.57 1.29 6.17
N TYR A 73 6.70 1.69 5.24
CA TYR A 73 5.26 1.52 5.38
C TYR A 73 4.87 0.04 5.46
N ILE A 74 5.44 -0.79 4.58
CA ILE A 74 5.25 -2.24 4.62
C ILE A 74 5.70 -2.82 5.96
N LEU A 75 6.86 -2.40 6.47
CA LEU A 75 7.39 -2.87 7.76
C LEU A 75 6.51 -2.46 8.95
N LEU A 76 5.93 -1.25 8.92
CA LEU A 76 4.99 -0.80 9.95
C LEU A 76 3.75 -1.67 10.04
N HIS A 77 3.25 -2.19 8.91
CA HIS A 77 2.09 -3.10 8.90
C HIS A 77 2.33 -4.36 9.74
N TYR A 78 3.58 -4.81 9.93
CA TYR A 78 3.91 -5.95 10.80
C TYR A 78 3.96 -5.60 12.29
N LYS A 79 3.97 -4.31 12.64
CA LYS A 79 4.11 -3.83 14.02
C LYS A 79 2.83 -3.26 14.61
N VAL A 80 1.85 -2.91 13.77
CA VAL A 80 0.58 -2.36 14.24
C VAL A 80 -0.36 -3.42 14.79
N ASN A 81 -1.23 -3.00 15.72
CA ASN A 81 -2.38 -3.79 16.14
C ASN A 81 -3.55 -3.69 15.13
N ASP A 82 -4.68 -4.34 15.45
CA ASP A 82 -5.87 -4.34 14.59
C ASP A 82 -6.48 -2.95 14.33
N LEU A 83 -6.12 -1.93 15.13
CA LEU A 83 -6.55 -0.54 14.94
C LEU A 83 -5.54 0.27 14.12
N GLY A 84 -4.41 -0.32 13.74
CA GLY A 84 -3.32 0.37 13.04
C GLY A 84 -2.36 1.12 13.94
N ARG A 85 -2.39 0.90 15.26
CA ARG A 85 -1.54 1.61 16.23
C ARG A 85 -0.27 0.84 16.50
N LEU A 86 0.86 1.55 16.51
CA LEU A 86 2.15 1.00 16.92
C LEU A 86 2.19 0.80 18.45
N PRO A 87 3.11 -0.06 18.95
CA PRO A 87 3.37 -0.19 20.37
C PRO A 87 3.80 1.14 21.00
N ARG A 88 3.54 1.32 22.30
CA ARG A 88 3.88 2.57 23.01
C ARG A 88 5.38 2.81 23.11
N ASP A 89 6.14 1.73 23.19
CA ASP A 89 7.59 1.68 23.26
C ASP A 89 8.25 1.50 21.88
N PHE A 90 7.50 1.78 20.80
CA PHE A 90 7.97 1.62 19.44
C PHE A 90 9.21 2.47 19.15
N LYS A 91 10.23 1.84 18.60
CA LYS A 91 11.47 2.49 18.15
C LYS A 91 11.75 2.11 16.70
N LEU A 92 12.07 3.10 15.89
CA LEU A 92 12.45 2.88 14.48
C LEU A 92 13.72 2.03 14.35
N SER A 93 14.61 2.06 15.36
CA SER A 93 15.79 1.19 15.42
C SER A 93 15.43 -0.29 15.39
N THR A 94 14.29 -0.69 15.97
CA THR A 94 13.83 -2.07 15.95
C THR A 94 13.54 -2.52 14.53
N ILE A 95 12.86 -1.69 13.74
CA ILE A 95 12.58 -1.98 12.33
C ILE A 95 13.88 -2.02 11.51
N ALA A 96 14.78 -1.07 11.73
CA ALA A 96 16.05 -1.02 11.01
C ALA A 96 16.89 -2.28 11.23
N ASN A 97 16.98 -2.74 12.50
CA ASN A 97 17.72 -3.94 12.86
C ASN A 97 17.08 -5.22 12.32
N GLU A 98 15.75 -5.34 12.37
CA GLU A 98 15.04 -6.52 11.88
C GLU A 98 15.04 -6.64 10.35
N SER A 99 15.03 -5.51 9.63
CA SER A 99 14.98 -5.49 8.16
C SER A 99 16.35 -5.39 7.49
N ASP A 100 17.43 -5.22 8.26
CA ASP A 100 18.80 -4.98 7.76
C ASP A 100 18.87 -3.79 6.79
N ILE A 101 18.02 -2.78 7.02
CA ILE A 101 17.98 -1.50 6.31
C ILE A 101 18.59 -0.43 7.22
N PRO A 102 19.50 0.43 6.73
CA PRO A 102 20.09 1.49 7.54
C PRO A 102 19.05 2.35 8.27
N TYR A 103 19.32 2.68 9.54
CA TYR A 103 18.40 3.49 10.35
C TYR A 103 18.04 4.82 9.68
N THR A 104 19.01 5.50 9.08
CA THR A 104 18.81 6.78 8.37
C THR A 104 17.79 6.64 7.24
N THR A 105 17.83 5.52 6.53
CA THR A 105 16.90 5.18 5.44
C THR A 105 15.49 4.94 5.97
N ILE A 106 15.34 4.16 7.05
CA ILE A 106 14.04 3.95 7.70
C ILE A 106 13.50 5.26 8.28
N HIS A 107 14.36 6.08 8.89
CA HIS A 107 13.98 7.37 9.47
C HIS A 107 13.46 8.35 8.41
N THR A 108 14.20 8.51 7.30
CA THR A 108 13.75 9.36 6.19
C THR A 108 12.46 8.83 5.55
N GLY A 109 12.31 7.51 5.40
CA GLY A 109 11.07 6.89 4.96
C GLY A 109 9.90 7.19 5.90
N PHE A 110 10.11 7.06 7.21
CA PHE A 110 9.11 7.37 8.23
C PHE A 110 8.67 8.84 8.22
N GLN A 111 9.62 9.77 8.07
CA GLN A 111 9.32 11.20 7.94
C GLN A 111 8.47 11.49 6.70
N ALA A 112 8.76 10.84 5.56
CA ALA A 112 7.95 10.98 4.35
C ALA A 112 6.52 10.46 4.56
N LEU A 113 6.33 9.40 5.35
CA LEU A 113 4.99 8.86 5.69
C LEU A 113 4.20 9.79 6.63
N LEU A 114 4.89 10.45 7.56
CA LEU A 114 4.27 11.50 8.39
C LEU A 114 3.84 12.69 7.53
N HIS A 115 4.71 13.13 6.61
CA HIS A 115 4.41 14.25 5.73
C HIS A 115 3.27 13.95 4.75
N SER A 116 3.18 12.72 4.22
CA SER A 116 2.09 12.31 3.33
C SER A 116 0.77 12.06 4.05
N GLY A 117 0.76 12.05 5.39
CA GLY A 117 -0.41 11.76 6.20
C GLY A 117 -0.83 10.29 6.20
N LEU A 118 0.03 9.37 5.74
CA LEU A 118 -0.20 7.93 5.84
C LEU A 118 0.03 7.41 7.25
N VAL A 119 0.90 8.07 8.00
CA VAL A 119 1.14 7.83 9.43
C VAL A 119 0.90 9.14 10.17
N ARG A 120 0.36 9.07 11.38
CA ARG A 120 0.22 10.25 12.25
C ARG A 120 0.51 9.91 13.70
N GLU A 121 0.89 10.91 14.46
CA GLU A 121 0.97 10.85 15.90
C GLU A 121 -0.42 11.10 16.52
N ILE A 122 -0.81 10.26 17.47
CA ILE A 122 -2.03 10.38 18.26
C ILE A 122 -1.70 10.30 19.75
N PHE A 123 -2.53 10.92 20.57
CA PHE A 123 -2.39 10.87 22.03
C PHE A 123 -3.41 9.91 22.63
N ILE A 124 -2.95 8.76 23.14
CA ILE A 124 -3.80 7.86 23.90
C ILE A 124 -4.08 8.50 25.26
N ASN A 125 -5.36 8.64 25.60
CA ASN A 125 -5.84 9.28 26.84
C ASN A 125 -5.28 10.70 27.05
N GLY A 126 -4.97 11.41 25.96
CA GLY A 126 -4.47 12.78 25.98
C GLY A 126 -3.06 12.97 26.55
N LYS A 127 -2.32 11.89 26.82
CA LYS A 127 -1.01 11.97 27.50
C LYS A 127 0.11 11.18 26.84
N ILE A 128 -0.21 10.05 26.21
CA ILE A 128 0.80 9.13 25.69
C ILE A 128 0.84 9.25 24.17
N PRO A 129 1.91 9.82 23.58
CA PRO A 129 2.07 9.85 22.14
C PRO A 129 2.29 8.45 21.60
N VAL A 130 1.55 8.09 20.55
CA VAL A 130 1.65 6.83 19.83
C VAL A 130 1.44 7.11 18.35
N TYR A 131 2.15 6.41 17.47
CA TYR A 131 1.92 6.51 16.03
C TYR A 131 0.86 5.51 15.56
N GLU A 132 0.05 5.92 14.60
CA GLU A 132 -0.88 5.04 13.91
C GLU A 132 -0.83 5.19 12.39
N ILE A 133 -1.14 4.10 11.70
CA ILE A 133 -1.42 4.10 10.27
C ILE A 133 -2.82 4.67 10.08
N CYS A 134 -2.92 5.76 9.32
CA CYS A 134 -4.18 6.44 9.08
C CYS A 134 -5.19 5.53 8.38
N ASN A 135 -6.46 5.63 8.79
CA ASN A 135 -7.59 4.86 8.26
C ASN A 135 -7.48 3.32 8.38
N TYR A 136 -6.48 2.78 9.08
CA TYR A 136 -6.30 1.33 9.21
C TYR A 136 -7.55 0.66 9.81
N ALA A 137 -8.05 1.15 10.95
CA ALA A 137 -9.25 0.61 11.60
C ALA A 137 -10.47 0.66 10.68
N ARG A 138 -10.63 1.74 9.90
CA ARG A 138 -11.71 1.91 8.92
C ARG A 138 -11.65 0.85 7.82
N PHE A 139 -10.45 0.51 7.36
CA PHE A 139 -10.28 -0.51 6.32
C PHE A 139 -10.25 -1.94 6.86
N ASN A 140 -9.97 -2.11 8.15
CA ASN A 140 -9.97 -3.39 8.84
C ASN A 140 -11.37 -3.89 9.23
N CYS A 141 -12.43 -3.15 8.89
CA CYS A 141 -13.81 -3.56 9.11
C CYS A 141 -14.16 -4.84 8.33
N THR A 142 -15.01 -5.66 8.93
CA THR A 142 -15.52 -6.89 8.31
C THR A 142 -16.65 -6.59 7.33
N ALA A 143 -16.91 -7.49 6.38
CA ALA A 143 -18.03 -7.35 5.44
C ALA A 143 -19.42 -7.22 6.11
N LYS A 144 -19.55 -7.64 7.39
CA LYS A 144 -20.78 -7.44 8.18
C LYS A 144 -20.93 -6.01 8.69
N GLU A 145 -19.82 -5.30 8.86
CA GLU A 145 -19.76 -3.92 9.35
C GLU A 145 -19.84 -2.91 8.18
N THR A 146 -19.46 -3.33 6.96
CA THR A 146 -19.55 -2.50 5.75
C THR A 146 -20.81 -2.83 4.95
N LYS A 147 -21.76 -1.90 4.86
CA LYS A 147 -23.04 -2.10 4.12
C LYS A 147 -22.87 -2.19 2.59
N ASP A 148 -21.72 -1.78 2.06
CA ASP A 148 -21.51 -1.53 0.61
C ASP A 148 -20.54 -2.50 -0.08
N ASN A 149 -20.03 -3.53 0.62
CA ASN A 149 -19.04 -4.43 0.02
C ASN A 149 -19.70 -5.64 -0.63
N ASP A 150 -19.77 -5.59 -1.96
CA ASP A 150 -20.31 -6.57 -2.90
C ASP A 150 -19.50 -7.90 -2.96
N GLY A 151 -19.17 -8.47 -1.79
CA GLY A 151 -18.49 -9.76 -1.66
C GLY A 151 -16.98 -9.77 -1.95
N LYS A 152 -16.38 -8.66 -2.37
CA LYS A 152 -14.93 -8.59 -2.67
C LYS A 152 -14.10 -8.34 -1.40
N LEU A 153 -12.98 -9.07 -1.26
CA LEU A 153 -11.99 -8.81 -0.21
C LEU A 153 -11.42 -7.40 -0.36
N SER A 154 -11.45 -6.62 0.73
CA SER A 154 -10.91 -5.26 0.81
C SER A 154 -9.40 -5.21 1.09
N TYR A 155 -8.75 -6.36 1.21
CA TYR A 155 -7.33 -6.47 1.53
C TYR A 155 -6.71 -7.76 1.00
N PHE A 156 -5.38 -7.75 0.92
CA PHE A 156 -4.55 -8.96 0.82
C PHE A 156 -3.64 -9.07 2.04
N ARG A 157 -3.06 -10.24 2.30
CA ARG A 157 -2.08 -10.43 3.39
C ARG A 157 -0.67 -10.40 2.83
N ILE A 158 0.23 -9.71 3.50
CA ILE A 158 1.66 -9.70 3.15
C ILE A 158 2.31 -10.90 3.85
N PRO A 159 3.02 -11.80 3.13
CA PRO A 159 3.65 -12.96 3.74
C PRO A 159 4.72 -12.60 4.77
N ASN A 160 4.76 -13.28 5.93
CA ASN A 160 5.82 -13.09 6.92
C ASN A 160 7.23 -13.37 6.37
N LEU A 161 7.34 -14.26 5.38
CA LEU A 161 8.59 -14.56 4.67
C LEU A 161 9.27 -13.30 4.11
N LEU A 162 8.50 -12.25 3.80
CA LEU A 162 9.06 -10.98 3.33
C LEU A 162 10.09 -10.39 4.31
N LEU A 163 9.90 -10.58 5.62
CA LEU A 163 10.83 -10.11 6.66
C LEU A 163 12.17 -10.87 6.68
N GLU A 164 12.18 -12.10 6.17
CA GLU A 164 13.37 -12.96 6.11
C GLU A 164 14.16 -12.76 4.80
N THR A 165 13.57 -12.08 3.82
CA THR A 165 14.18 -11.87 2.50
C THR A 165 14.88 -10.52 2.36
N SER A 166 15.85 -10.43 1.44
CA SER A 166 16.50 -9.17 1.07
C SER A 166 15.63 -8.24 0.22
N ILE A 167 14.40 -8.63 -0.14
CA ILE A 167 13.54 -7.91 -1.09
C ILE A 167 13.33 -6.45 -0.67
N LEU A 168 13.04 -6.19 0.61
CA LEU A 168 12.82 -4.83 1.10
C LEU A 168 14.11 -4.01 1.14
N LYS A 169 15.26 -4.64 1.38
CA LYS A 169 16.56 -4.00 1.33
C LYS A 169 16.92 -3.61 -0.11
N GLU A 170 16.73 -4.54 -1.04
CA GLU A 170 16.94 -4.34 -2.47
C GLU A 170 16.05 -3.22 -3.04
N LEU A 171 14.78 -3.17 -2.61
CA LEU A 171 13.83 -2.12 -2.99
C LEU A 171 14.38 -0.71 -2.71
N VAL A 172 15.11 -0.55 -1.61
CA VAL A 172 15.64 0.76 -1.21
C VAL A 172 17.05 1.02 -1.76
N SER A 173 17.83 -0.02 -2.06
CA SER A 173 19.17 0.14 -2.66
C SER A 173 19.14 0.41 -4.17
N HIS A 174 18.13 -0.06 -4.89
CA HIS A 174 18.00 0.11 -6.34
C HIS A 174 17.43 1.48 -6.76
N ARG A 175 17.89 2.55 -6.11
CA ARG A 175 17.49 3.93 -6.43
C ARG A 175 18.09 4.43 -7.74
#